data_AF-A0A6A6MNL7-F1
#
_entry.id   AF-A0A6A6MNL7-F1
#
_cell.length_a   1.000
_cell.length_b   1.000
_cell.length_c   1.000
_cell.angle_alpha   90.00
_cell.angle_beta   90.00
_cell.angle_gamma   90.00
#
_symmetry.space_group_name_H-M   'P 1'
#
loop_
_entity.id
_entity.type
_entity.pdbx_description
1 polymer ?
#
loop_
_entity_poly.entity_id
_entity_poly.type
_entity_poly.pdbx_seq_one_letter_code
_entity_poly.pdbx_strand_id
1 'polypeptide(L)' 'MQSDRSDSSGPITKRVNSLPSDSDTRGKHRIQAELKRLEQEARLLEEELELLDKMENATAVCKEMLSNVDTRPDPLLPV' A
#
# COMPACT_ATOMS: atom_id res chain seq x y z
N MET A 1 -0.82 68.28 23.40
CA MET A 1 -1.15 66.87 23.06
C MET A 1 -0.79 66.72 21.59
N GLN A 2 0.48 66.37 21.35
CA GLN A 2 0.90 65.03 20.96
C GLN A 2 0.37 64.64 19.58
N SER A 3 1.29 64.78 18.63
CA SER A 3 1.39 64.16 17.31
C SER A 3 0.99 62.69 17.30
N ASP A 4 0.47 62.21 16.16
CA ASP A 4 0.92 60.95 15.59
C ASP A 4 0.77 60.96 14.06
N ARG A 5 1.93 60.89 13.38
CA ARG A 5 2.07 60.68 11.95
C ARG A 5 1.65 59.25 11.63
N SER A 6 0.68 59.08 10.75
CA SER A 6 0.36 57.78 10.15
C SER A 6 0.77 57.79 8.68
N ASP A 7 2.08 57.69 8.42
CA ASP A 7 2.61 57.26 7.13
C ASP A 7 2.83 55.75 7.20
N SER A 8 1.81 54.96 6.88
CA SER A 8 1.98 53.53 6.64
C SER A 8 2.37 53.32 5.17
N SER A 9 3.60 53.72 4.84
CA SER A 9 4.25 53.32 3.59
C SER A 9 4.99 52.00 3.86
N GLY A 10 4.22 50.92 4.00
CA GLY A 10 4.79 49.58 4.04
C GLY A 10 5.35 49.23 2.66
N PRO A 11 6.59 48.74 2.53
CA PRO A 11 7.06 48.25 1.24
C PRO A 11 6.18 47.06 0.87
N ILE A 12 5.41 47.21 -0.22
CA ILE A 12 4.84 46.09 -0.95
C ILE A 12 6.05 45.26 -1.38
N THR A 13 6.38 44.24 -0.59
CA THR A 13 7.23 43.15 -1.04
C THR A 13 6.45 42.47 -2.14
N LYS A 14 6.60 42.97 -3.37
CA LYS A 14 6.34 42.22 -4.58
C LYS A 14 7.10 40.91 -4.37
N ARG A 15 6.38 39.83 -4.06
CA ARG A 15 6.91 38.48 -4.21
C ARG A 15 7.35 38.39 -5.66
N VAL A 16 8.64 38.61 -5.85
CA VAL A 16 9.33 38.36 -7.10
C VAL A 16 9.23 36.86 -7.31
N ASN A 17 8.19 36.46 -8.04
CA ASN A 17 8.03 35.14 -8.62
C ASN A 17 9.11 34.96 -9.69
N SER A 18 10.36 34.85 -9.27
CA SER A 18 11.47 34.57 -10.16
C SER A 18 12.48 33.74 -9.40
N LEU A 19 12.26 32.43 -9.43
CA LEU A 19 13.29 31.43 -9.64
C LEU A 19 12.59 30.27 -10.40
N PRO A 20 13.19 29.74 -11.48
CA PRO A 20 12.60 28.62 -12.22
C PRO A 20 12.41 27.47 -11.24
N SER A 21 11.28 26.78 -11.36
CA SER A 21 10.98 25.55 -10.63
C SER A 21 12.11 24.55 -10.85
N ASP A 22 13.10 24.53 -9.96
CA ASP A 22 14.02 23.41 -9.81
C ASP A 22 13.11 22.19 -9.71
N SER A 23 13.19 21.34 -10.74
CA SER A 23 12.19 20.34 -11.12
C SER A 23 11.37 19.86 -9.94
N ASP A 24 10.03 19.96 -10.01
CA ASP A 24 9.14 19.43 -8.97
C ASP A 24 9.38 17.92 -8.79
N THR A 25 10.38 17.58 -7.97
CA THR A 25 10.80 16.21 -7.73
C THR A 25 9.76 15.49 -6.88
N ARG A 26 8.79 16.21 -6.30
CA ARG A 26 7.68 15.64 -5.54
C ARG A 26 6.88 14.67 -6.41
N GLY A 27 6.71 15.00 -7.70
CA GLY A 27 6.12 14.10 -8.68
C GLY A 27 6.98 12.85 -8.91
N LYS A 28 8.30 13.01 -9.07
CA LYS A 28 9.24 11.90 -9.30
C LYS A 28 9.29 10.93 -8.12
N HIS A 29 9.38 11.43 -6.89
CA HIS A 29 9.38 10.59 -5.69
C HIS A 29 8.07 9.84 -5.52
N ARG A 30 6.92 10.49 -5.81
CA ARG A 30 5.61 9.82 -5.78
C ARG A 30 5.54 8.67 -6.78
N ILE A 31 5.93 8.92 -8.04
CA ILE A 31 5.94 7.89 -9.09
C ILE A 31 6.85 6.74 -8.69
N GLN A 32 8.04 7.02 -8.13
CA GLN A 32 8.97 5.99 -7.69
C GLN A 32 8.41 5.15 -6.53
N ALA A 33 7.70 5.77 -5.59
CA ALA A 33 7.05 5.05 -4.49
C ALA A 33 5.92 4.15 -4.97
N GLU A 34 5.09 4.64 -5.90
CA GLU A 34 4.02 3.86 -6.53
C GLU A 34 4.59 2.67 -7.32
N LEU A 35 5.68 2.89 -8.07
CA LEU A 35 6.36 1.85 -8.83
C LEU A 35 6.95 0.78 -7.89
N LYS A 36 7.65 1.17 -6.82
CA LYS A 36 8.15 0.22 -5.81
C LYS A 36 7.04 -0.59 -5.15
N ARG A 37 5.90 0.04 -4.88
CA ARG A 37 4.72 -0.64 -4.31
C ARG A 37 4.18 -1.69 -5.28
N LEU A 38 4.02 -1.32 -6.56
CA LEU A 38 3.56 -2.23 -7.60
C LEU A 38 4.54 -3.40 -7.83
N GLU A 39 5.85 -3.13 -7.85
CA GLU A 39 6.86 -4.17 -7.95
C GLU A 39 6.80 -5.16 -6.78
N GLN A 40 6.53 -4.67 -5.56
CA GLN A 40 6.36 -5.55 -4.40
C GLN A 40 5.09 -6.37 -4.50
N GLU A 41 3.98 -5.77 -4.90
CA GLU A 41 2.70 -6.45 -5.12
C GLU A 41 2.84 -7.55 -6.19
N ALA A 42 3.55 -7.27 -7.29
CA ALA A 42 3.84 -8.25 -8.33
C ALA A 42 4.65 -9.44 -7.79
N ARG A 43 5.71 -9.19 -7.01
CA ARG A 43 6.51 -10.28 -6.39
C ARG A 43 5.68 -11.16 -5.47
N LEU A 44 4.83 -10.55 -4.63
CA LEU A 44 3.95 -11.31 -3.74
C LEU A 44 3.00 -12.22 -4.52
N LEU A 45 2.42 -11.71 -5.61
CA LEU A 45 1.53 -12.50 -6.46
C LEU A 45 2.27 -13.64 -7.17
N GLU A 46 3.52 -13.42 -7.61
CA GLU A 46 4.36 -14.46 -8.20
C GLU A 46 4.67 -15.58 -7.18
N GLU A 47 4.99 -15.21 -5.94
CA GLU A 47 5.20 -16.15 -4.83
C GLU A 47 3.92 -16.96 -4.53
N GLU A 48 2.75 -16.30 -4.46
CA GLU A 48 1.47 -16.96 -4.25
C GLU A 48 1.12 -17.94 -5.37
N LEU A 49 1.39 -17.57 -6.63
CA LEU A 49 1.19 -18.46 -7.78
C LEU A 49 2.10 -19.68 -7.72
N GLU A 50 3.36 -19.52 -7.33
CA GLU A 50 4.28 -20.64 -7.16
C GLU A 50 3.81 -21.60 -6.06
N LEU A 51 3.23 -21.08 -4.98
CA LEU A 51 2.62 -21.91 -3.94
C LEU A 51 1.40 -22.67 -4.48
N LEU A 52 0.51 -22.00 -5.22
CA LEU A 52 -0.68 -22.62 -5.81
C LEU A 52 -0.32 -23.74 -6.81
N ASP A 53 0.73 -23.56 -7.60
CA ASP A 53 1.18 -24.59 -8.56
C ASP A 53 1.72 -25.84 -7.85
N LYS A 54 2.28 -25.67 -6.64
CA LYS A 54 2.76 -26.77 -5.79
C LYS A 54 1.66 -27.40 -4.94
N MET A 55 0.49 -26.77 -4.83
CA MET A 55 -0.60 -27.30 -4.00
C MET A 55 -1.23 -28.53 -4.64
N GLU A 56 -1.55 -29.50 -3.79
CA GLU A 56 -2.26 -30.70 -4.21
C GLU A 56 -3.71 -30.41 -4.60
N ASN A 57 -4.29 -31.31 -5.40
CA ASN A 57 -5.68 -31.19 -5.81
C ASN A 57 -6.62 -31.17 -4.60
N ALA A 58 -7.41 -30.10 -4.46
CA ALA A 58 -8.32 -29.94 -3.33
C ALA A 58 -9.30 -31.12 -3.16
N THR A 59 -9.75 -31.75 -4.24
CA THR A 59 -10.62 -32.93 -4.16
C THR A 59 -9.90 -34.14 -3.56
N ALA A 60 -8.61 -34.32 -3.85
CA ALA A 60 -7.83 -35.39 -3.24
C ALA A 60 -7.67 -35.17 -1.73
N VAL A 61 -7.25 -33.97 -1.33
CA VAL A 61 -7.07 -33.60 0.08
C VAL A 61 -8.39 -33.70 0.86
N CYS A 62 -9.50 -33.22 0.29
CA CYS A 62 -10.81 -33.32 0.94
C CYS A 62 -11.29 -34.77 1.11
N LYS A 63 -11.03 -35.66 0.13
CA LYS A 63 -11.37 -37.09 0.25
C LYS A 63 -10.56 -37.77 1.34
N GLU A 64 -9.27 -37.47 1.43
CA GLU A 64 -8.42 -37.97 2.50
C GLU A 64 -8.91 -37.50 3.87
N MET A 65 -9.23 -36.21 4.00
CA MET A 65 -9.77 -35.64 5.23
C MET A 65 -11.08 -36.33 5.64
N LEU A 66 -12.01 -36.57 4.72
CA LEU A 66 -13.24 -37.31 5.00
C LEU A 66 -12.95 -38.73 5.48
N SER A 67 -12.06 -39.45 4.79
CA SER A 67 -11.64 -40.80 5.19
C SER A 67 -11.05 -40.81 6.61
N ASN A 68 -10.29 -39.78 6.98
CA ASN A 68 -9.69 -39.66 8.32
C ASN A 68 -10.75 -39.40 9.41
N VAL A 69 -11.78 -38.62 9.09
CA VAL A 69 -12.91 -38.36 10.00
C VAL A 69 -13.76 -39.61 10.18
N ASP A 70 -14.07 -40.32 9.09
CA ASP A 70 -14.89 -41.53 9.13
C ASP A 70 -14.22 -42.68 9.89
N THR A 71 -12.89 -42.78 9.81
CA THR A 71 -12.13 -43.87 10.47
C THR A 71 -11.88 -43.65 11.96
N ARG A 72 -12.02 -42.41 12.44
CA ARG A 72 -11.87 -42.04 13.85
C ARG A 72 -13.07 -41.20 14.30
N PRO A 73 -14.23 -41.85 14.56
CA PRO A 73 -15.42 -41.14 14.98
C PRO A 73 -15.19 -40.42 16.32
N ASP A 74 -15.68 -39.20 16.43
CA ASP A 74 -15.59 -38.38 17.63
C ASP A 74 -16.51 -38.97 18.73
N PRO A 75 -16.00 -39.29 19.92
CA PRO A 75 -16.81 -39.79 21.04
C PRO A 75 -17.92 -38.84 21.50
N LEU A 76 -17.83 -37.55 21.18
CA LEU A 76 -18.83 -36.55 21.53
C LEU A 76 -19.93 -36.42 20.48
N LEU A 77 -19.77 -37.04 19.30
CA LEU A 77 -20.75 -36.99 18.24
C LEU A 77 -21.60 -38.29 18.22
N PRO A 78 -22.91 -38.18 17.95
CA PRO A 78 -23.75 -39.36 17.79
C PRO A 78 -23.28 -40.20 16.60
N VAL A 79 -23.27 -41.51 16.79
CA VAL A 79 -23.08 -42.52 15.74
C VAL A 79 -24.32 -42.73 14.90
#